data_AF-A0A7C3H0X6-F1
#
_entry.id   AF-A0A7C3H0X6-F1
#
_cell.length_a   1.000
_cell.length_b   1.000
_cell.length_c   1.000
_cell.angle_alpha   90.00
_cell.angle_beta   90.00
_cell.angle_gamma   90.00
#
_symmetry.space_group_name_H-M   'P 1'
#
loop_
_entity.id
_entity.type
_entity.pdbx_description
1 polymer ?
#
loop_
_entity_poly.entity_id
_entity_poly.type
_entity_poly.pdbx_seq_one_letter_code
_entity_poly.pdbx_strand_id
1 'polypeptide(L)'
;MRSLKSWWQTFTYNYGWSDYIGYIDGWIPKLALSVPIVGYLILFNDSVSDILSFKHLAKEEINNFGLEGASRLRLLYFGLIFLGVSNFIYRIKKPYIFKFGKNLIDYTKNSLYMFTLGDYINVHGTIRREGHLTLSGKYYDSEWDGFLEAAKNTGEGTEKVIRDGDWESAKSKYGGLLRDMLRENFFRNDKKGRFWLSVCLILSSIGYLFLAVPSIDLFLKVVVSTFYGAT
;
A
#
# COMPACT_ATOMS: atom_id res chain seq x y z
N MET A 1 27.13 -2.72 -18.14
CA MET A 1 25.77 -2.39 -18.63
C MET A 1 24.75 -3.54 -18.53
N ARG A 2 25.08 -4.83 -18.77
CA ARG A 2 24.12 -5.95 -18.65
C ARG A 2 23.51 -6.14 -17.25
N SER A 3 24.28 -5.87 -16.18
CA SER A 3 23.82 -5.98 -14.79
C SER A 3 22.70 -4.98 -14.45
N LEU A 4 22.84 -3.71 -14.84
CA LEU A 4 21.82 -2.67 -14.60
C LEU A 4 20.47 -2.99 -15.26
N LYS A 5 20.47 -3.51 -16.49
CA LYS A 5 19.23 -3.87 -17.20
C LYS A 5 18.48 -5.00 -16.48
N SER A 6 19.21 -6.02 -16.03
CA SER A 6 18.65 -7.15 -15.27
C SER A 6 18.06 -6.69 -13.93
N TRP A 7 18.78 -5.82 -13.22
CA TRP A 7 18.31 -5.24 -11.97
C TRP A 7 17.03 -4.41 -12.16
N TRP A 8 16.98 -3.53 -13.16
CA TRP A 8 15.78 -2.73 -13.48
C TRP A 8 14.58 -3.59 -13.89
N GLN A 9 14.81 -4.66 -14.65
CA GLN A 9 13.75 -5.62 -15.00
C GLN A 9 13.22 -6.33 -13.75
N THR A 10 14.11 -6.72 -12.84
CA THR A 10 13.73 -7.37 -11.59
C THR A 10 12.94 -6.42 -10.69
N PHE A 11 13.41 -5.17 -10.56
CA PHE A 11 12.72 -4.13 -9.81
C PHE A 11 11.33 -3.85 -10.39
N THR A 12 11.22 -3.58 -11.70
CA THR A 12 9.92 -3.31 -12.34
C THR A 12 8.99 -4.52 -12.34
N TYR A 13 9.54 -5.74 -12.29
CA TYR A 13 8.77 -6.96 -12.15
C TYR A 13 8.19 -7.13 -10.75
N ASN A 14 8.97 -6.81 -9.71
CA ASN A 14 8.55 -6.92 -8.30
C ASN A 14 7.83 -5.67 -7.77
N TYR A 15 7.86 -4.55 -8.49
CA TYR A 15 7.24 -3.30 -8.08
C TYR A 15 5.70 -3.41 -8.04
N GLY A 16 5.16 -3.65 -6.84
CA GLY A 16 3.74 -3.83 -6.56
C GLY A 16 3.26 -3.07 -5.33
N TRP A 17 1.94 -3.00 -5.13
CA TRP A 17 1.32 -2.29 -4.01
C TRP A 17 1.66 -2.89 -2.65
N SER A 18 1.81 -4.22 -2.55
CA SER A 18 1.99 -4.93 -1.27
C SER A 18 3.25 -4.51 -0.52
N ASP A 19 4.30 -4.13 -1.24
CA ASP A 19 5.60 -3.81 -0.64
C ASP A 19 5.60 -2.44 0.05
N TYR A 20 4.70 -1.54 -0.37
CA TYR A 20 4.68 -0.15 0.09
C TYR A 20 3.52 0.18 1.03
N ILE A 21 2.74 -0.82 1.44
CA ILE A 21 1.61 -0.62 2.36
C ILE A 21 2.08 0.03 3.66
N GLY A 22 3.19 -0.44 4.25
CA GLY A 22 3.70 0.10 5.50
C GLY A 22 4.13 1.57 5.37
N TYR A 23 4.67 1.94 4.21
CA TYR A 23 5.18 3.28 3.92
C TYR A 23 4.06 4.30 3.69
N ILE A 24 3.05 3.93 2.88
CA ILE A 24 1.96 4.82 2.45
C ILE A 24 0.77 4.75 3.41
N ASP A 25 0.47 3.58 3.97
CA ASP A 25 -0.65 3.32 4.89
C ASP A 25 -0.21 2.98 6.32
N GLY A 26 0.96 3.50 6.72
CA GLY A 26 1.43 3.49 8.10
C GLY A 26 0.59 4.35 9.04
N TRP A 27 0.95 4.37 10.32
CA TRP A 27 0.24 5.17 11.32
C TRP A 27 0.43 6.68 11.12
N ILE A 28 1.62 7.14 10.70
CA ILE A 28 1.90 8.57 10.46
C ILE A 28 1.00 9.13 9.34
N PRO A 29 0.95 8.55 8.12
CA PRO A 29 0.07 9.08 7.07
C PRO A 29 -1.42 9.02 7.44
N LYS A 30 -1.83 8.04 8.26
CA LYS A 30 -3.21 7.95 8.77
C LYS A 30 -3.57 9.10 9.69
N LEU A 31 -2.67 9.48 10.58
CA LEU A 31 -2.85 10.67 11.42
C LEU A 31 -2.75 11.94 10.59
N ALA A 32 -1.91 11.96 9.55
CA ALA A 32 -1.73 13.11 8.70
C ALA A 32 -3.03 13.55 7.96
N LEU A 33 -3.99 12.64 7.78
CA LEU A 33 -5.31 12.98 7.24
C LEU A 33 -6.13 13.93 8.13
N SER A 34 -5.89 13.98 9.45
CA SER A 34 -6.57 14.94 10.33
C SER A 34 -5.94 16.33 10.31
N VAL A 35 -4.72 16.44 9.78
CA VAL A 35 -3.92 17.67 9.83
C VAL A 35 -4.51 18.83 9.02
N PRO A 36 -5.07 18.66 7.82
CA PRO A 36 -5.75 19.76 7.13
C PRO A 36 -6.87 20.38 7.96
N ILE A 37 -7.62 19.56 8.71
CA ILE A 37 -8.71 20.02 9.58
C ILE A 37 -8.14 20.82 10.76
N VAL A 38 -7.15 20.25 11.45
CA VAL A 38 -6.49 20.91 12.60
C VAL A 38 -5.77 22.18 12.17
N GLY A 39 -5.05 22.15 11.06
CA GLY A 39 -4.32 23.30 10.54
C GLY A 39 -5.24 24.42 10.06
N TYR A 40 -6.39 24.09 9.47
CA TYR A 40 -7.42 25.07 9.15
C TYR A 40 -7.98 25.72 10.42
N LEU A 41 -8.27 24.94 11.47
CA LEU A 41 -8.74 25.45 12.76
C LEU A 41 -7.70 26.35 13.45
N ILE A 42 -6.41 26.02 13.34
CA ILE A 42 -5.31 26.83 13.87
C ILE A 42 -5.19 28.16 13.12
N LEU A 43 -5.23 28.12 11.78
CA LEU A 43 -5.10 29.32 10.95
C LEU A 43 -6.27 30.29 11.08
N PHE A 44 -7.47 29.78 11.35
CA PHE A 44 -8.68 30.60 11.53
C PHE A 44 -8.93 31.03 12.98
N ASN A 45 -8.09 30.60 13.92
CA ASN A 45 -8.20 31.02 15.31
C ASN A 45 -7.05 31.98 15.63
N ASP A 46 -7.33 33.28 15.56
CA ASP A 46 -6.36 34.35 15.85
C ASP A 46 -5.72 34.16 17.23
N SER A 47 -6.45 33.66 18.24
CA SER A 47 -5.90 33.37 19.57
C SER A 47 -4.86 32.24 19.54
N VAL A 48 -5.07 31.20 18.73
CA VAL A 48 -4.12 30.08 18.61
C VAL A 48 -2.91 30.50 17.76
N SER A 49 -3.11 31.31 16.74
CA SER A 49 -2.03 31.92 15.97
C SER A 49 -1.13 32.79 16.85
N ASP A 50 -1.70 33.59 17.75
CA ASP A 50 -0.92 34.40 18.70
C ASP A 50 -0.17 33.55 19.74
N ILE A 51 -0.78 32.46 20.25
CA ILE A 51 -0.12 31.52 21.18
C ILE A 51 1.00 30.72 20.49
N LEU A 52 0.81 30.32 19.24
CA LEU A 52 1.81 29.63 18.42
C LEU A 52 2.84 30.58 17.81
N SER A 53 2.54 31.88 17.74
CA SER A 53 3.50 32.94 17.43
C SER A 53 4.48 33.02 18.60
N PHE A 54 5.44 32.12 18.53
CA PHE A 54 6.51 31.83 19.46
C PHE A 54 7.48 33.01 19.66
N LYS A 55 7.05 34.26 19.43
CA LYS A 55 7.80 35.48 19.70
C LYS A 55 8.31 35.57 21.15
N HIS A 56 7.72 34.80 22.07
CA HIS A 56 8.16 34.73 23.47
C HIS A 56 8.79 33.41 23.93
N LEU A 57 8.51 32.28 23.28
CA LEU A 57 9.00 30.97 23.76
C LEU A 57 10.38 30.58 23.22
N ALA A 58 10.85 31.26 22.17
CA ALA A 58 12.23 31.20 21.73
C ALA A 58 12.77 32.62 21.70
N LYS A 59 13.50 33.07 22.74
CA LYS A 59 14.45 34.16 22.58
C LYS A 59 15.48 33.71 21.53
N GLU A 60 15.18 33.91 20.25
CA GLU A 60 16.01 33.59 19.08
C GLU A 60 17.24 34.53 19.01
N GLU A 61 18.02 34.60 20.08
CA GLU A 61 19.31 35.33 20.07
C GLU A 61 20.54 34.41 20.05
N ILE A 62 20.40 33.07 20.10
CA ILE A 62 21.58 32.24 20.39
C ILE A 62 22.29 31.69 19.16
N ASN A 63 21.71 31.57 17.96
CA ASN A 63 22.50 31.28 16.74
C ASN A 63 21.71 31.53 15.44
N ASN A 64 22.25 32.37 14.54
CA ASN A 64 21.76 32.62 13.16
C ASN A 64 21.82 31.39 12.22
N PHE A 65 22.03 30.19 12.75
CA PHE A 65 22.23 28.98 11.97
C PHE A 65 20.97 28.09 12.00
N GLY A 66 20.33 27.92 10.85
CA GLY A 66 19.22 26.99 10.63
C GLY A 66 17.88 27.64 10.28
N LEU A 67 16.81 26.85 10.32
CA LEU A 67 15.47 27.29 9.90
C LEU A 67 14.75 28.12 11.00
N GLU A 68 14.11 29.22 10.57
CA GLU A 68 13.19 30.00 11.40
C GLU A 68 12.01 29.14 11.89
N GLY A 69 11.47 29.43 13.08
CA GLY A 69 10.30 28.73 13.63
C GLY A 69 9.11 28.65 12.66
N ALA A 70 8.79 29.77 12.00
CA ALA A 70 7.70 29.84 11.03
C ALA A 70 7.92 28.90 9.82
N SER A 71 9.15 28.85 9.30
CA SER A 71 9.50 27.99 8.16
C SER A 71 9.43 26.51 8.54
N ARG A 72 9.86 26.14 9.75
CA ARG A 72 9.73 24.77 10.27
C ARG A 72 8.27 24.33 10.38
N LEU A 73 7.40 25.19 10.92
CA LEU A 73 5.97 24.89 11.04
C LEU A 73 5.30 24.72 9.67
N ARG A 74 5.63 25.58 8.70
CA ARG A 74 5.14 25.46 7.31
C ARG A 74 5.58 24.15 6.67
N LEU A 75 6.85 23.76 6.82
CA LEU A 75 7.36 22.48 6.30
C LEU A 75 6.65 21.29 6.93
N LEU A 76 6.44 21.30 8.26
CA LEU A 76 5.67 20.26 8.95
C LEU A 76 4.24 20.18 8.41
N TYR A 77 3.56 21.31 8.25
CA TYR A 77 2.21 21.38 7.73
C TYR A 77 2.10 20.81 6.30
N PHE A 78 2.95 21.28 5.38
CA PHE A 78 2.96 20.76 4.02
C PHE A 78 3.34 19.28 3.98
N GLY A 79 4.33 18.87 4.78
CA GLY A 79 4.74 17.47 4.88
C GLY A 79 3.58 16.55 5.25
N LEU A 80 2.82 16.94 6.27
CA LEU A 80 1.62 16.21 6.70
C LEU A 80 0.52 16.22 5.63
N ILE A 81 0.28 17.35 4.94
CA ILE A 81 -0.67 17.39 3.82
C ILE A 81 -0.26 16.39 2.73
N PHE A 82 0.99 16.40 2.30
CA PHE A 82 1.49 15.49 1.26
C PHE A 82 1.33 14.02 1.66
N LEU A 83 1.63 13.68 2.92
CA LEU A 83 1.37 12.34 3.46
C LEU A 83 -0.12 11.98 3.48
N GLY A 84 -0.97 12.90 3.92
CA GLY A 84 -2.42 12.72 3.96
C GLY A 84 -3.02 12.50 2.56
N VAL A 85 -2.66 13.36 1.60
CA VAL A 85 -3.11 13.25 0.20
C VAL A 85 -2.61 11.93 -0.41
N SER A 86 -1.35 11.55 -0.18
CA SER A 86 -0.83 10.26 -0.63
C SER A 86 -1.63 9.08 -0.08
N ASN A 87 -1.89 9.06 1.24
CA ASN A 87 -2.70 8.02 1.88
C ASN A 87 -4.13 7.98 1.32
N PHE A 88 -4.73 9.15 1.10
CA PHE A 88 -6.07 9.26 0.54
C PHE A 88 -6.15 8.68 -0.87
N ILE A 89 -5.23 9.07 -1.77
CA ILE A 89 -5.16 8.53 -3.13
C ILE A 89 -4.94 7.01 -3.09
N TYR A 90 -4.04 6.54 -2.21
CA TYR A 90 -3.78 5.12 -2.02
C TYR A 90 -5.07 4.37 -1.65
N ARG A 91 -5.87 4.87 -0.70
CA ARG A 91 -7.13 4.22 -0.30
C ARG A 91 -8.15 4.12 -1.43
N ILE A 92 -8.23 5.13 -2.29
CA ILE A 92 -9.17 5.16 -3.42
C ILE A 92 -8.69 4.25 -4.55
N LYS A 93 -7.38 4.24 -4.84
CA LYS A 93 -6.81 3.57 -6.02
C LYS A 93 -6.31 2.15 -5.74
N LYS A 94 -6.20 1.74 -4.47
CA LYS A 94 -5.75 0.40 -4.10
C LYS A 94 -6.64 -0.67 -4.75
N PRO A 95 -6.07 -1.71 -5.38
CA PRO A 95 -6.83 -2.81 -5.96
C PRO A 95 -7.77 -3.50 -4.97
N TYR A 96 -8.93 -3.96 -5.46
CA TYR A 96 -9.97 -4.59 -4.63
C TYR A 96 -9.47 -5.83 -3.88
N ILE A 97 -8.52 -6.58 -4.45
CA ILE A 97 -7.95 -7.80 -3.85
C ILE A 97 -7.39 -7.58 -2.44
N PHE A 98 -6.96 -6.35 -2.13
CA PHE A 98 -6.40 -6.00 -0.82
C PHE A 98 -7.45 -5.88 0.29
N LYS A 99 -8.74 -6.12 -0.02
CA LYS A 99 -9.77 -6.39 0.99
C LYS A 99 -9.64 -7.79 1.59
N PHE A 100 -9.12 -8.75 0.82
CA PHE A 100 -8.94 -10.13 1.27
C PHE A 100 -7.58 -10.36 1.93
N GLY A 101 -6.57 -9.54 1.69
CA GLY A 101 -5.28 -9.67 2.39
C GLY A 101 -4.30 -8.57 2.00
N LYS A 102 -3.38 -8.22 2.92
CA LYS A 102 -2.33 -7.22 2.66
C LYS A 102 -1.10 -7.81 1.97
N ASN A 103 -0.87 -9.10 2.16
CA ASN A 103 0.21 -9.85 1.54
C ASN A 103 -0.36 -11.12 0.89
N LEU A 104 0.48 -11.80 0.11
CA LEU A 104 0.10 -13.01 -0.61
C LEU A 104 -0.43 -14.12 0.32
N ILE A 105 0.17 -14.30 1.50
CA ILE A 105 -0.18 -15.37 2.44
C ILE A 105 -1.59 -15.13 2.99
N ASP A 106 -1.87 -13.94 3.50
CA ASP A 106 -3.17 -13.54 4.02
C ASP A 106 -4.24 -13.60 2.92
N TYR A 107 -3.91 -13.08 1.73
CA TYR A 107 -4.79 -13.11 0.58
C TYR A 107 -5.16 -14.55 0.21
N THR A 108 -4.18 -15.44 0.13
CA THR A 108 -4.41 -16.84 -0.25
C THR A 108 -5.25 -17.56 0.81
N LYS A 109 -4.92 -17.38 2.09
CA LYS A 109 -5.66 -17.98 3.22
C LYS A 109 -7.12 -17.53 3.22
N ASN A 110 -7.37 -16.23 3.11
CA ASN A 110 -8.71 -15.68 3.15
C ASN A 110 -9.50 -15.98 1.87
N SER A 111 -8.85 -15.98 0.71
CA SER A 111 -9.51 -16.34 -0.55
C SER A 111 -9.87 -17.82 -0.60
N LEU A 112 -9.00 -18.72 -0.11
CA LEU A 112 -9.37 -20.14 0.04
C LEU A 112 -10.62 -20.29 0.91
N TYR A 113 -10.75 -19.50 1.99
CA TYR A 113 -11.93 -19.57 2.87
C TYR A 113 -13.19 -18.94 2.25
N MET A 114 -13.06 -17.78 1.59
CA MET A 114 -14.22 -16.97 1.16
C MET A 114 -14.65 -17.18 -0.29
N PHE A 115 -13.75 -17.61 -1.18
CA PHE A 115 -14.06 -17.68 -2.61
C PHE A 115 -14.96 -18.87 -2.91
N THR A 116 -15.90 -18.63 -3.82
CA THR A 116 -16.78 -19.63 -4.41
C THR A 116 -16.17 -20.21 -5.69
N LEU A 117 -16.74 -21.30 -6.21
CA LEU A 117 -16.35 -21.85 -7.51
C LEU A 117 -16.38 -20.78 -8.62
N GLY A 118 -17.40 -19.90 -8.61
CA GLY A 118 -17.52 -18.81 -9.59
C GLY A 118 -16.34 -17.84 -9.55
N ASP A 119 -15.80 -17.54 -8.37
CA ASP A 119 -14.62 -16.68 -8.24
C ASP A 119 -13.39 -17.34 -8.88
N TYR A 120 -13.20 -18.64 -8.68
CA TYR A 120 -12.10 -19.38 -9.31
C TYR A 120 -12.27 -19.49 -10.83
N ILE A 121 -13.51 -19.68 -11.33
CA ILE A 121 -13.78 -19.66 -12.77
C ILE A 121 -13.40 -18.29 -13.35
N ASN A 122 -13.74 -17.20 -12.68
CA ASN A 122 -13.36 -15.85 -13.11
C ASN A 122 -11.84 -15.63 -13.11
N VAL A 123 -11.15 -16.12 -12.07
CA VAL A 123 -9.69 -16.08 -11.99
C VAL A 123 -9.06 -16.89 -13.12
N HIS A 124 -9.50 -18.13 -13.33
CA HIS A 124 -9.03 -19.00 -14.42
C HIS A 124 -9.23 -18.36 -15.79
N GLY A 125 -10.44 -17.88 -16.07
CA GLY A 125 -10.76 -17.21 -17.34
C GLY A 125 -9.92 -15.96 -17.58
N THR A 126 -9.60 -15.21 -16.53
CA THR A 126 -8.70 -14.05 -16.63
C THR A 126 -7.26 -14.47 -16.96
N ILE A 127 -6.74 -15.48 -16.28
CA ILE A 127 -5.39 -16.03 -16.54
C ILE A 127 -5.30 -16.57 -17.97
N ARG A 128 -6.31 -17.30 -18.44
CA ARG A 128 -6.35 -17.87 -19.79
C ARG A 128 -6.42 -16.80 -20.88
N ARG A 129 -7.22 -15.75 -20.68
CA ARG A 129 -7.39 -14.66 -21.65
C ARG A 129 -6.18 -13.74 -21.73
N GLU A 130 -5.55 -13.44 -20.60
CA GLU A 130 -4.47 -12.46 -20.52
C GLU A 130 -3.07 -13.08 -20.45
N GLY A 131 -2.98 -14.41 -20.43
CA GLY A 131 -1.72 -15.16 -20.25
C GLY A 131 -1.28 -15.19 -18.78
N HIS A 132 -0.22 -15.94 -18.46
CA HIS A 132 0.33 -16.05 -17.12
C HIS A 132 1.52 -15.10 -16.89
N LEU A 133 1.64 -14.56 -15.68
CA LEU A 133 2.73 -13.67 -15.27
C LEU A 133 3.76 -14.38 -14.37
N THR A 134 3.34 -15.42 -13.65
CA THR A 134 4.19 -16.22 -12.77
C THR A 134 4.60 -17.55 -13.42
N LEU A 135 5.63 -18.20 -12.85
CA LEU A 135 6.10 -19.53 -13.28
C LEU A 135 5.10 -20.64 -12.99
N SER A 136 4.39 -20.55 -11.86
CA SER A 136 3.29 -21.45 -11.53
C SER A 136 2.18 -21.40 -12.59
N GLY A 137 2.08 -20.24 -13.26
CA GLY A 137 1.22 -19.88 -14.38
C GLY A 137 0.88 -20.92 -15.43
N LYS A 138 1.85 -21.80 -15.70
CA LYS A 138 1.94 -22.53 -16.95
C LYS A 138 1.13 -23.84 -16.98
N TYR A 139 0.85 -24.43 -15.81
CA TYR A 139 0.34 -25.81 -15.72
C TYR A 139 -1.05 -25.90 -15.10
N TYR A 140 -1.83 -24.81 -15.06
CA TYR A 140 -3.15 -24.82 -14.43
C TYR A 140 -4.19 -25.61 -15.22
N ASP A 141 -4.12 -25.56 -16.55
CA ASP A 141 -5.16 -26.14 -17.40
C ASP A 141 -5.23 -27.67 -17.28
N SER A 142 -4.13 -28.35 -16.95
CA SER A 142 -4.13 -29.82 -16.83
C SER A 142 -4.90 -30.34 -15.63
N GLU A 143 -4.98 -29.56 -14.54
CA GLU A 143 -5.71 -29.95 -13.32
C GLU A 143 -7.07 -29.23 -13.22
N TRP A 144 -7.26 -28.16 -13.98
CA TRP A 144 -8.47 -27.34 -13.93
C TRP A 144 -9.75 -28.09 -14.29
N ASP A 145 -9.72 -28.87 -15.37
CA ASP A 145 -10.92 -29.60 -15.81
C ASP A 145 -11.35 -30.63 -14.76
N GLY A 146 -10.39 -31.33 -14.15
CA GLY A 146 -10.67 -32.28 -13.05
C GLY A 146 -11.15 -31.60 -11.77
N PHE A 147 -10.63 -30.41 -11.45
CA PHE A 147 -11.17 -29.60 -10.36
C PHE A 147 -12.61 -29.16 -10.63
N LEU A 148 -12.88 -28.66 -11.85
CA LEU A 148 -14.20 -28.18 -12.24
C LEU A 148 -15.23 -29.30 -12.22
N GLU A 149 -14.88 -30.48 -12.73
CA GLU A 149 -15.75 -31.67 -12.71
C GLU A 149 -16.04 -32.13 -11.27
N ALA A 150 -15.04 -32.12 -10.38
CA ALA A 150 -15.23 -32.51 -8.98
C ALA A 150 -16.05 -31.49 -8.16
N ALA A 151 -15.97 -30.20 -8.52
CA ALA A 151 -16.60 -29.12 -7.78
C ALA A 151 -18.01 -28.75 -8.29
N LYS A 152 -18.30 -28.99 -9.57
CA LYS A 152 -19.56 -28.61 -10.23
C LYS A 152 -20.62 -29.69 -10.03
N ASN A 153 -21.88 -29.27 -9.94
CA ASN A 153 -23.01 -30.18 -9.91
C ASN A 153 -23.34 -30.68 -11.33
N THR A 154 -23.66 -31.97 -11.48
CA THR A 154 -24.09 -32.54 -12.75
C THR A 154 -25.38 -31.87 -13.22
N GLY A 155 -25.38 -31.39 -14.47
CA GLY A 155 -26.53 -30.66 -15.04
C GLY A 155 -26.69 -29.23 -14.52
N GLU A 156 -25.72 -28.65 -13.82
CA GLU A 156 -25.77 -27.25 -13.35
C GLU A 156 -25.92 -26.28 -14.53
N GLY A 157 -27.00 -25.48 -14.48
CA GLY A 157 -27.47 -24.62 -15.57
C GLY A 157 -28.62 -25.20 -16.40
N THR A 158 -29.11 -26.40 -16.06
CA THR A 158 -30.26 -27.05 -16.73
C THR A 158 -31.41 -27.30 -15.74
N GLU A 159 -32.57 -27.75 -16.22
CA GLU A 159 -33.72 -28.12 -15.37
C GLU A 159 -33.48 -29.37 -14.51
N LYS A 160 -32.44 -30.16 -14.81
CA LYS A 160 -32.13 -31.44 -14.14
C LYS A 160 -30.80 -31.37 -13.41
N VAL A 161 -30.73 -30.54 -12.37
CA VAL A 161 -29.53 -30.43 -11.52
C VAL A 161 -29.49 -31.55 -10.50
N ILE A 162 -28.42 -32.35 -10.51
CA ILE A 162 -28.10 -33.33 -9.47
C ILE A 162 -27.07 -32.68 -8.55
N ARG A 163 -27.30 -32.69 -7.23
CA ARG A 163 -26.40 -32.09 -6.24
C ARG A 163 -25.31 -33.07 -5.80
N ASP A 164 -24.45 -33.44 -6.73
CA ASP A 164 -23.35 -34.39 -6.54
C ASP A 164 -21.97 -33.73 -6.41
N GLY A 165 -21.84 -32.43 -6.66
CA GLY A 165 -20.59 -31.70 -6.51
C GLY A 165 -20.20 -31.53 -5.04
N ASP A 166 -19.00 -32.02 -4.68
CA ASP A 166 -18.44 -31.85 -3.33
C ASP A 166 -17.33 -30.80 -3.34
N TRP A 167 -17.73 -29.56 -3.05
CA TRP A 167 -16.84 -28.40 -3.01
C TRP A 167 -15.66 -28.56 -2.05
N GLU A 168 -15.89 -29.05 -0.84
CA GLU A 168 -14.84 -29.13 0.19
C GLU A 168 -13.85 -30.25 -0.13
N SER A 169 -14.33 -31.39 -0.62
CA SER A 169 -13.45 -32.47 -1.09
C SER A 169 -12.64 -32.05 -2.32
N ALA A 170 -13.25 -31.37 -3.29
CA ALA A 170 -12.54 -30.84 -4.46
C ALA A 170 -11.46 -29.83 -4.05
N LYS A 171 -11.79 -28.89 -3.15
CA LYS A 171 -10.84 -27.89 -2.65
C LYS A 171 -9.67 -28.50 -1.88
N SER A 172 -9.92 -29.57 -1.11
CA SER A 172 -8.85 -30.32 -0.44
C SER A 172 -7.94 -31.02 -1.44
N LYS A 173 -8.52 -31.73 -2.42
CA LYS A 173 -7.80 -32.48 -3.45
C LYS A 173 -6.98 -31.60 -4.38
N TYR A 174 -7.55 -30.47 -4.82
CA TYR A 174 -6.93 -29.53 -5.77
C TYR A 174 -6.37 -28.26 -5.10
N GLY A 175 -6.10 -28.31 -3.79
CA GLY A 175 -5.64 -27.14 -3.05
C GLY A 175 -4.30 -26.56 -3.52
N GLY A 176 -3.47 -27.34 -4.23
CA GLY A 176 -2.25 -26.85 -4.90
C GLY A 176 -2.59 -25.88 -6.03
N LEU A 177 -3.37 -26.36 -7.01
CA LEU A 177 -3.90 -25.58 -8.13
C LEU A 177 -4.54 -24.26 -7.67
N LEU A 178 -5.44 -24.32 -6.69
CA LEU A 178 -6.15 -23.13 -6.20
C LEU A 178 -5.19 -22.09 -5.61
N ARG A 179 -4.20 -22.51 -4.83
CA ARG A 179 -3.19 -21.60 -4.27
C ARG A 179 -2.35 -20.94 -5.35
N ASP A 180 -1.98 -21.70 -6.38
CA ASP A 180 -1.18 -21.15 -7.46
C ASP A 180 -1.99 -20.18 -8.34
N MET A 181 -3.26 -20.47 -8.63
CA MET A 181 -4.17 -19.53 -9.29
C MET A 181 -4.34 -18.24 -8.48
N LEU A 182 -4.51 -18.36 -7.16
CA LEU A 182 -4.60 -17.20 -6.26
C LEU A 182 -3.29 -16.40 -6.23
N ARG A 183 -2.13 -17.06 -6.27
CA ARG A 183 -0.83 -16.40 -6.36
C ARG A 183 -0.70 -15.60 -7.64
N GLU A 184 -1.05 -16.18 -8.77
CA GLU A 184 -1.07 -15.51 -10.07
C GLU A 184 -2.04 -14.31 -10.05
N ASN A 185 -3.24 -14.49 -9.51
CA ASN A 185 -4.24 -13.43 -9.41
C ASN A 185 -3.78 -12.29 -8.48
N PHE A 186 -3.18 -12.61 -7.34
CA PHE A 186 -2.61 -11.63 -6.42
C PHE A 186 -1.54 -10.81 -7.12
N PHE A 187 -0.54 -11.47 -7.71
CA PHE A 187 0.58 -10.83 -8.37
C PHE A 187 0.13 -9.92 -9.53
N ARG A 188 -0.84 -10.37 -10.33
CA ARG A 188 -1.42 -9.56 -11.41
C ARG A 188 -2.06 -8.28 -10.88
N ASN A 189 -2.93 -8.41 -9.88
CA ASN A 189 -3.67 -7.26 -9.35
C ASN A 189 -2.76 -6.34 -8.52
N ASP A 190 -1.74 -6.89 -7.86
CA ASP A 190 -0.71 -6.14 -7.14
C ASP A 190 0.14 -5.25 -8.07
N LYS A 191 0.19 -5.57 -9.37
CA LYS A 191 0.86 -4.76 -10.39
C LYS A 191 -0.08 -3.86 -11.18
N LYS A 192 -1.39 -3.91 -10.90
CA LYS A 192 -2.39 -3.11 -11.62
C LYS A 192 -2.34 -1.66 -11.13
N GLY A 193 -2.36 -0.69 -12.05
CA GLY A 193 -2.42 0.73 -11.68
C GLY A 193 -1.14 1.29 -11.07
N ARG A 194 0.04 0.75 -11.42
CA ARG A 194 1.37 1.21 -10.94
C ARG A 194 1.61 2.71 -11.03
N PHE A 195 1.01 3.38 -12.01
CA PHE A 195 1.06 4.83 -12.12
C PHE A 195 0.62 5.53 -10.83
N TRP A 196 -0.52 5.10 -10.25
CA TRP A 196 -1.04 5.68 -9.01
C TRP A 196 -0.16 5.34 -7.81
N LEU A 197 0.40 4.13 -7.77
CA LEU A 197 1.38 3.76 -6.76
C LEU A 197 2.60 4.69 -6.81
N SER A 198 3.14 4.97 -8.01
CA SER A 198 4.28 5.88 -8.17
C SER A 198 3.95 7.30 -7.72
N VAL A 199 2.76 7.81 -8.05
CA VAL A 199 2.28 9.11 -7.55
C VAL A 199 2.22 9.14 -6.02
N CYS A 200 1.64 8.12 -5.39
CA CYS A 200 1.61 8.00 -3.93
C CYS A 200 3.02 7.96 -3.34
N LEU A 201 3.94 7.20 -3.93
CA LEU A 201 5.32 7.13 -3.43
C LEU A 201 6.03 8.48 -3.50
N ILE A 202 5.91 9.19 -4.62
CA ILE A 202 6.51 10.52 -4.78
C ILE A 202 5.95 11.49 -3.75
N LEU A 203 4.62 11.56 -3.60
CA LEU A 203 3.97 12.43 -2.62
C LEU A 203 4.38 12.05 -1.18
N SER A 204 4.42 10.76 -0.86
CA SER A 204 4.85 10.29 0.45
C SER A 204 6.31 10.63 0.72
N SER A 205 7.21 10.45 -0.25
CA SER A 205 8.62 10.79 -0.13
C SER A 205 8.84 12.28 0.08
N ILE A 206 8.17 13.14 -0.70
CA ILE A 206 8.20 14.59 -0.48
C ILE A 206 7.68 14.93 0.92
N GLY A 207 6.57 14.31 1.33
CA GLY A 207 5.99 14.50 2.67
C GLY A 207 6.97 14.15 3.79
N TYR A 208 7.58 12.97 3.74
CA TYR A 208 8.57 12.55 4.74
C TYR A 208 9.83 13.42 4.71
N LEU A 209 10.29 13.89 3.54
CA LEU A 209 11.42 14.82 3.45
C LEU A 209 11.10 16.15 4.15
N PHE A 210 9.90 16.69 3.96
CA PHE A 210 9.46 17.90 4.64
C PHE A 210 9.31 17.74 6.16
N LEU A 211 9.07 16.53 6.66
CA LEU A 211 9.12 16.23 8.09
C LEU A 211 10.56 16.03 8.61
N ALA A 212 11.44 15.45 7.79
CA ALA A 212 12.81 15.15 8.17
C ALA A 212 13.65 16.43 8.29
N VAL A 213 13.52 17.38 7.36
CA VAL A 213 14.29 18.63 7.35
C VAL A 213 14.20 19.41 8.67
N PRO A 214 13.01 19.80 9.19
CA PRO A 214 12.91 20.52 10.46
C PRO A 214 13.34 19.65 11.66
N SER A 215 13.16 18.33 11.59
CA SER A 215 13.61 17.41 12.65
C SER A 215 15.15 17.34 12.73
N ILE A 216 15.82 17.28 11.58
CA ILE A 216 17.29 17.29 11.50
C ILE A 216 17.84 18.65 11.94
N ASP A 217 17.23 19.76 11.50
CA ASP A 217 17.60 21.13 11.95
C ASP A 217 17.55 21.25 13.47
N LEU A 218 16.45 20.80 14.09
CA LEU A 218 16.30 20.79 15.55
C LEU A 218 17.33 19.89 16.24
N PHE A 219 17.54 18.68 15.72
CA PHE A 219 18.52 17.75 16.27
C PHE A 219 19.94 18.34 16.27
N LEU A 220 20.36 18.93 15.14
CA LEU A 220 21.66 19.57 15.03
C LEU A 220 21.81 20.76 15.99
N LYS A 221 20.77 21.59 16.15
CA LYS A 221 20.78 22.70 17.11
C LYS A 221 20.94 22.21 18.55
N VAL A 222 20.25 21.13 18.93
CA VAL A 222 20.38 20.53 20.27
C VAL A 222 21.79 19.99 20.48
N VAL A 223 22.32 19.22 19.52
CA VAL A 223 23.69 18.67 19.58
C VAL A 223 24.72 19.79 19.74
N VAL A 224 24.67 20.83 18.89
CA VAL A 224 25.59 21.96 18.96
C VAL A 224 25.46 22.68 20.30
N SER A 225 24.24 22.93 20.78
CA SER A 225 24.01 23.57 22.09
C SER A 225 24.55 22.74 23.25
N THR A 226 24.46 21.42 23.21
CA THR A 226 24.97 20.54 24.27
C THR A 226 26.50 20.52 24.31
N PHE A 227 27.17 20.53 23.15
CA PHE A 227 28.63 20.44 23.09
C PHE A 227 29.34 21.80 23.20
N TYR A 228 28.74 22.88 22.67
CA TYR A 228 29.37 24.22 22.63
C TYR A 228 28.77 25.22 23.62
N GLY A 229 27.60 24.92 24.21
CA GLY A 229 26.95 25.78 25.21
C GLY A 229 27.25 25.42 26.67
N ALA A 230 28.13 24.44 26.91
CA ALA A 230 28.51 23.98 28.26
C ALA A 230 29.79 24.63 28.82
N THR A 231 30.22 25.76 28.25
CA THR A 231 31.28 26.64 28.76
C THR A 231 30.73 28.02 29.01
#